data_AF-A0A0R3MU50-F1
#
_entry.id   AF-A0A0R3MU50-F1
#
_cell.length_a   1.000
_cell.length_b   1.000
_cell.length_c   1.000
_cell.angle_alpha   90.00
_cell.angle_beta   90.00
_cell.angle_gamma   90.00
#
_symmetry.space_group_name_H-M   'P 1'
#
loop_
_entity.id
_entity.type
_entity.pdbx_description
1 polymer ?
#
loop_
_entity_poly.entity_id
_entity_poly.type
_entity_poly.pdbx_seq_one_letter_code
_entity_poly.pdbx_strand_id
1 'polypeptide(L)'
;MDLDNIDNVVRLAMHVGVASHEDAQICLGLARDLGISDSVLSISNKGIELVHRWQAIRTRLYQLLLHDWAEFSAKAMLTVMIELAVSAGLLGPDSWVLTDDALLTHLTRHSVGEHQRISELAGRIMRGDLYEPLALWRTPIVEKYKDLAKAEYKREMEQLIGADLRTPSIFHVILDNRKVCREVALFNRDSRSTMHFGRDSREVLIGLFASRSDLSASAQRRAVESVRAKLTADGVDTISELDDPLQESVTATAQLALFS
;
A
#
# COMPACT_ATOMS: atom_id res chain seq x y z
N MET A 1 9.88 10.47 15.47
CA MET A 1 10.98 9.77 14.78
C MET A 1 11.62 8.90 15.83
N ASP A 2 11.68 7.59 15.61
CA ASP A 2 12.23 6.60 16.54
C ASP A 2 13.22 5.70 15.78
N LEU A 3 14.00 4.91 16.54
CA LEU A 3 15.07 4.09 15.96
C LEU A 3 14.53 2.98 15.06
N ASP A 4 13.38 2.39 15.40
CA ASP A 4 12.73 1.37 14.57
C ASP A 4 12.34 1.95 13.20
N ASN A 5 11.72 3.13 13.19
CA ASN A 5 11.27 3.76 11.96
C ASN A 5 12.42 4.25 11.08
N ILE A 6 13.53 4.70 11.68
CA ILE A 6 14.72 5.09 10.94
C ILE A 6 15.33 3.88 10.22
N ASP A 7 15.58 2.79 10.95
CA ASP A 7 16.16 1.57 10.42
C ASP A 7 15.24 0.90 9.40
N ASN A 8 13.97 0.68 9.75
CA ASN A 8 13.04 -0.08 8.91
C ASN A 8 12.82 0.58 7.54
N VAL A 9 12.75 1.92 7.49
CA VAL A 9 12.62 2.66 6.23
C VAL A 9 13.82 2.40 5.33
N VAL A 10 15.05 2.56 5.82
CA VAL A 10 16.24 2.44 4.97
C VAL A 10 16.54 0.97 4.65
N ARG A 11 16.38 0.06 5.61
CA ARG A 11 16.53 -1.38 5.38
C ARG A 11 15.58 -1.86 4.29
N LEU A 12 14.30 -1.55 4.40
CA LEU A 12 13.32 -1.96 3.39
C LEU A 12 13.61 -1.27 2.05
N ALA A 13 13.92 0.03 2.06
CA ALA A 13 14.28 0.79 0.87
C ALA A 13 15.48 0.20 0.11
N MET A 14 16.50 -0.30 0.81
CA MET A 14 17.63 -0.99 0.18
C MET A 14 17.17 -2.28 -0.50
N HIS A 15 16.33 -3.08 0.15
CA HIS A 15 15.85 -4.35 -0.40
C HIS A 15 14.94 -4.18 -1.62
N VAL A 16 14.17 -3.10 -1.70
CA VAL A 16 13.38 -2.77 -2.89
C VAL A 16 14.15 -1.93 -3.93
N GLY A 17 15.42 -1.63 -3.67
CA GLY A 17 16.29 -0.93 -4.63
C GLY A 17 16.08 0.59 -4.74
N VAL A 18 15.45 1.24 -3.77
CA VAL A 18 15.28 2.72 -3.77
C VAL A 18 16.30 3.48 -2.91
N ALA A 19 17.08 2.76 -2.10
CA ALA A 19 18.18 3.31 -1.32
C ALA A 19 19.48 2.59 -1.64
N SER A 20 20.59 3.31 -1.57
CA SER A 20 21.93 2.76 -1.76
C SER A 20 22.56 2.27 -0.45
N HIS A 21 23.70 1.59 -0.53
CA HIS A 21 24.48 1.26 0.66
C HIS A 21 25.00 2.51 1.40
N GLU A 22 25.23 3.61 0.68
CA GLU A 22 25.60 4.89 1.28
C GLU A 22 24.46 5.47 2.13
N ASP A 23 23.22 5.30 1.68
CA ASP A 23 22.04 5.72 2.44
C ASP A 23 21.91 4.99 3.79
N ALA A 24 22.49 3.79 3.95
CA ALA A 24 22.53 3.10 5.25
C ALA A 24 23.29 3.91 6.33
N GLN A 25 24.23 4.77 5.92
CA GLN A 25 24.95 5.64 6.85
C GLN A 25 24.06 6.73 7.44
N ILE A 26 22.94 7.07 6.78
CA ILE A 26 21.96 8.04 7.29
C ILE A 26 21.37 7.54 8.61
N CYS A 27 21.04 6.25 8.71
CA CYS A 27 20.50 5.66 9.94
C CYS A 27 21.47 5.82 11.11
N LEU A 28 22.75 5.48 10.87
CA LEU A 28 23.78 5.60 11.89
C LEU A 28 24.03 7.06 12.27
N GLY A 29 24.03 7.97 11.28
CA GLY A 29 24.17 9.40 11.52
C GLY A 29 23.02 9.96 12.35
N LEU A 30 21.78 9.65 11.99
CA LEU A 30 20.59 10.06 12.76
C LEU A 30 20.59 9.45 14.15
N ALA A 31 20.87 8.16 14.31
CA ALA A 31 20.90 7.50 15.61
C ALA A 31 21.95 8.10 16.56
N ARG A 32 23.09 8.56 16.01
CA ARG A 32 24.15 9.23 16.79
C ARG A 32 23.81 10.69 17.11
N ASP A 33 23.10 11.37 16.22
CA ASP A 33 22.84 12.81 16.33
C ASP A 33 21.54 13.15 17.07
N LEU A 34 20.56 12.25 17.05
CA LEU A 34 19.31 12.41 17.79
C LEU A 34 19.59 12.40 19.30
N GLY A 35 19.03 13.38 19.99
CA GLY A 35 19.15 13.52 21.43
C GLY A 35 17.85 14.02 22.05
N ILE A 36 17.90 14.36 23.33
CA ILE A 36 16.78 14.97 24.04
C ILE A 36 17.27 16.30 24.61
N SER A 37 16.48 17.35 24.42
CA SER A 37 16.69 18.67 25.03
C SER A 37 15.35 19.13 25.58
N ASP A 38 15.26 19.51 26.86
CA ASP A 38 14.01 19.94 27.50
C ASP A 38 12.82 18.99 27.26
N SER A 39 13.08 17.68 27.34
CA SER A 39 12.10 16.60 27.09
C SER A 39 11.53 16.53 25.67
N VAL A 40 12.09 17.27 24.71
CA VAL A 40 11.78 17.15 23.29
C VAL A 40 12.92 16.49 22.52
N LEU A 41 12.57 15.77 21.46
CA LEU A 41 13.55 15.16 20.56
C LEU A 41 14.33 16.25 19.83
N SER A 42 15.65 16.20 19.90
CA SER A 42 16.54 17.23 19.36
C SER A 42 17.56 16.68 18.39
N ILE A 43 18.06 17.57 17.52
CA ILE A 43 19.02 17.27 16.47
C ILE A 43 20.01 18.44 16.31
N SER A 44 21.22 18.20 15.79
CA SER A 44 22.15 19.28 15.44
C SER A 44 21.87 19.81 14.04
N ASN A 45 22.52 20.90 13.65
CA ASN A 45 22.53 21.40 12.29
C ASN A 45 23.02 20.34 11.28
N LYS A 46 23.94 19.45 11.68
CA LYS A 46 24.46 18.39 10.80
C LYS A 46 23.41 17.31 10.51
N GLY A 47 22.53 17.03 11.46
CA GLY A 47 21.48 16.03 11.29
C GLY A 47 20.32 16.49 10.42
N ILE A 48 20.19 17.79 10.13
CA ILE A 48 19.12 18.35 9.30
C ILE A 48 19.11 17.72 7.90
N GLU A 49 20.26 17.66 7.24
CA GLU A 49 20.38 17.07 5.89
C GLU A 49 20.05 15.57 5.91
N LEU A 50 20.45 14.87 6.98
CA LEU A 50 20.13 13.47 7.19
C LEU A 50 18.62 13.24 7.33
N VAL A 51 17.91 14.12 8.04
CA VAL A 51 16.44 14.05 8.17
C VAL A 51 15.76 14.27 6.82
N HIS A 52 16.19 15.26 6.05
CA HIS A 52 15.64 15.50 4.71
C HIS A 52 15.87 14.31 3.79
N ARG A 53 17.08 13.74 3.78
CA ARG A 53 17.38 12.57 2.96
C ARG A 53 16.57 11.35 3.40
N TRP A 54 16.46 11.09 4.71
CA TRP A 54 15.61 10.03 5.24
C TRP A 54 14.14 10.21 4.86
N GLN A 55 13.61 11.44 4.92
CA GLN A 55 12.24 11.72 4.47
C GLN A 55 12.06 11.45 2.98
N ALA A 56 13.03 11.82 2.13
CA ALA A 56 12.96 11.53 0.70
C ALA A 56 12.91 10.02 0.41
N ILE A 57 13.76 9.24 1.08
CA ILE A 57 13.77 7.76 0.98
C ILE A 57 12.42 7.20 1.43
N ARG A 58 11.93 7.65 2.59
CA ARG A 58 10.63 7.24 3.14
C ARG A 58 9.50 7.52 2.15
N THR A 59 9.42 8.73 1.63
CA THR A 59 8.37 9.11 0.67
C THR A 59 8.40 8.21 -0.55
N ARG A 60 9.58 8.00 -1.15
CA ARG A 60 9.71 7.13 -2.33
C ARG A 60 9.33 5.68 -2.03
N LEU A 61 9.81 5.13 -0.90
CA LEU A 61 9.47 3.77 -0.48
C LEU A 61 7.96 3.59 -0.31
N TYR A 62 7.30 4.48 0.43
CA TYR A 62 5.86 4.33 0.69
C TYR A 62 5.00 4.61 -0.54
N GLN A 63 5.45 5.46 -1.47
CA GLN A 63 4.81 5.57 -2.79
C GLN A 63 4.84 4.23 -3.51
N LEU A 64 5.97 3.53 -3.55
CA LEU A 64 6.02 2.17 -4.13
C LEU A 64 5.09 1.22 -3.37
N LEU A 65 5.12 1.20 -2.05
CA LEU A 65 4.32 0.26 -1.26
C LEU A 65 2.82 0.51 -1.32
N LEU A 66 2.36 1.71 -1.69
CA LEU A 66 0.95 2.07 -1.65
C LEU A 66 0.35 2.35 -3.03
N HIS A 67 1.15 2.85 -3.98
CA HIS A 67 0.66 3.30 -5.28
C HIS A 67 1.01 2.34 -6.42
N ASP A 68 1.95 1.42 -6.22
CA ASP A 68 2.18 0.33 -7.19
C ASP A 68 0.93 -0.56 -7.28
N TRP A 69 0.45 -0.78 -8.51
CA TRP A 69 -0.80 -1.51 -8.72
C TRP A 69 -0.69 -2.96 -8.26
N ALA A 70 0.48 -3.58 -8.45
CA ALA A 70 0.68 -4.99 -8.13
C ALA A 70 0.66 -5.17 -6.61
N GLU A 71 1.39 -4.34 -5.87
CA GLU A 71 1.38 -4.33 -4.42
C GLU A 71 -0.02 -4.02 -3.84
N PHE A 72 -0.76 -3.10 -4.45
CA PHE A 72 -2.15 -2.79 -4.05
C PHE A 72 -3.08 -3.99 -4.31
N SER A 73 -2.99 -4.61 -5.48
CA SER A 73 -3.76 -5.81 -5.83
C SER A 73 -3.45 -6.99 -4.91
N ALA A 74 -2.17 -7.23 -4.61
CA ALA A 74 -1.74 -8.27 -3.68
C ALA A 74 -2.33 -8.06 -2.28
N LYS A 75 -2.30 -6.83 -1.74
CA LYS A 75 -2.93 -6.48 -0.46
C LYS A 75 -4.45 -6.67 -0.49
N ALA A 76 -5.09 -6.31 -1.59
CA ALA A 76 -6.52 -6.49 -1.78
C ALA A 76 -6.89 -7.98 -1.75
N MET A 77 -6.19 -8.81 -2.53
CA MET A 77 -6.38 -10.26 -2.58
C MET A 77 -6.10 -10.92 -1.23
N LEU A 78 -5.00 -10.55 -0.56
CA LEU A 78 -4.63 -11.06 0.76
C LEU A 78 -5.70 -10.70 1.80
N THR A 79 -6.18 -9.46 1.80
CA THR A 79 -7.24 -9.01 2.72
C THR A 79 -8.51 -9.83 2.52
N VAL A 80 -8.98 -9.97 1.28
CA VAL A 80 -10.19 -10.75 0.98
C VAL A 80 -10.01 -12.22 1.37
N MET A 81 -8.85 -12.81 1.09
CA MET A 81 -8.55 -14.20 1.46
C MET A 81 -8.63 -14.40 2.99
N ILE A 82 -8.04 -13.50 3.78
CA ILE A 82 -8.07 -13.56 5.24
C ILE A 82 -9.49 -13.33 5.78
N GLU A 83 -10.21 -12.33 5.26
CA GLU A 83 -11.61 -12.06 5.67
C GLU A 83 -12.51 -13.29 5.43
N LEU A 84 -12.37 -13.95 4.28
CA LEU A 84 -13.09 -15.18 3.96
C LEU A 84 -12.68 -16.35 4.86
N ALA A 85 -11.37 -16.53 5.10
CA ALA A 85 -10.87 -17.62 5.92
C ALA A 85 -11.30 -17.51 7.40
N VAL A 86 -11.30 -16.28 7.95
CA VAL A 86 -11.84 -16.01 9.29
C VAL A 86 -13.34 -16.27 9.33
N SER A 87 -14.09 -15.80 8.33
CA SER A 87 -15.55 -16.02 8.25
C SER A 87 -15.92 -17.49 8.12
N ALA A 88 -15.06 -18.29 7.49
CA ALA A 88 -15.20 -19.75 7.36
C ALA A 88 -14.70 -20.53 8.60
N GLY A 89 -14.12 -19.86 9.60
CA GLY A 89 -13.54 -20.52 10.78
C GLY A 89 -12.26 -21.31 10.50
N LEU A 90 -11.61 -21.08 9.34
CA LEU A 90 -10.33 -21.70 8.99
C LEU A 90 -9.15 -21.00 9.68
N LEU A 91 -9.32 -19.72 10.02
CA LEU A 91 -8.38 -18.96 10.84
C LEU A 91 -9.05 -18.48 12.11
N GLY A 92 -8.32 -18.58 13.22
CA GLY A 92 -8.75 -18.15 14.53
C GLY A 92 -7.60 -17.55 15.33
N PRO A 93 -7.84 -17.25 16.63
CA PRO A 93 -6.82 -16.65 17.48
C PRO A 93 -5.51 -17.43 17.50
N ASP A 94 -5.55 -18.77 17.49
CA ASP A 94 -4.38 -19.65 17.56
C ASP A 94 -3.57 -19.72 16.25
N SER A 95 -4.11 -19.21 15.15
CA SER A 95 -3.44 -19.22 13.84
C SER A 95 -2.25 -18.25 13.78
N TRP A 96 -2.04 -17.41 14.79
CA TRP A 96 -0.93 -16.44 14.87
C TRP A 96 0.47 -17.07 14.83
N VAL A 97 0.59 -18.37 15.15
CA VAL A 97 1.86 -19.10 15.11
C VAL A 97 2.33 -19.42 13.69
N LEU A 98 1.44 -19.31 12.70
CA LEU A 98 1.75 -19.64 11.31
C LEU A 98 2.68 -18.58 10.71
N THR A 99 3.76 -19.05 10.08
CA THR A 99 4.56 -18.23 9.16
C THR A 99 3.78 -17.98 7.86
N ASP A 100 4.21 -17.02 7.05
CA ASP A 100 3.56 -16.71 5.77
C ASP A 100 3.40 -17.95 4.87
N ASP A 101 4.45 -18.76 4.71
CA ASP A 101 4.41 -20.00 3.93
C ASP A 101 3.46 -21.04 4.54
N ALA A 102 3.49 -21.20 5.87
CA ALA A 102 2.62 -22.13 6.57
C ALA A 102 1.15 -21.71 6.46
N LEU A 103 0.86 -20.41 6.54
CA LEU A 103 -0.47 -19.83 6.39
C LEU A 103 -1.02 -20.07 4.98
N LEU A 104 -0.27 -19.70 3.95
CA LEU A 104 -0.70 -19.88 2.56
C LEU A 104 -0.88 -21.36 2.23
N THR A 105 0.06 -22.21 2.65
CA THR A 105 -0.03 -23.67 2.47
C THR A 105 -1.26 -24.26 3.19
N HIS A 106 -1.53 -23.82 4.42
CA HIS A 106 -2.71 -24.25 5.18
C HIS A 106 -4.01 -23.90 4.43
N LEU A 107 -4.15 -22.64 3.99
CA LEU A 107 -5.34 -22.18 3.29
C LEU A 107 -5.53 -22.85 1.93
N THR A 108 -4.45 -23.09 1.18
CA THR A 108 -4.54 -23.82 -0.10
C THR A 108 -5.01 -25.26 0.09
N ARG A 109 -4.58 -25.96 1.15
CA ARG A 109 -4.90 -27.37 1.39
C ARG A 109 -6.27 -27.60 2.00
N HIS A 110 -6.71 -26.72 2.91
CA HIS A 110 -7.89 -26.96 3.73
C HIS A 110 -9.14 -26.21 3.25
N SER A 111 -9.02 -25.30 2.28
CA SER A 111 -10.17 -24.57 1.73
C SER A 111 -10.74 -25.29 0.50
N VAL A 112 -11.67 -26.22 0.72
CA VAL A 112 -12.34 -27.02 -0.32
C VAL A 112 -13.86 -26.77 -0.35
N GLY A 113 -14.53 -27.18 -1.44
CA GLY A 113 -15.98 -27.04 -1.58
C GLY A 113 -16.41 -25.57 -1.59
N GLU A 114 -17.31 -25.20 -0.67
CA GLU A 114 -17.82 -23.83 -0.55
C GLU A 114 -16.74 -22.78 -0.24
N HIS A 115 -15.56 -23.22 0.23
CA HIS A 115 -14.42 -22.37 0.58
C HIS A 115 -13.34 -22.32 -0.52
N GLN A 116 -13.59 -22.91 -1.69
CA GLN A 116 -12.59 -23.02 -2.77
C GLN A 116 -11.97 -21.67 -3.18
N ARG A 117 -12.74 -20.57 -3.14
CA ARG A 117 -12.25 -19.21 -3.44
C ARG A 117 -11.03 -18.82 -2.58
N ILE A 118 -10.96 -19.28 -1.33
CA ILE A 118 -9.83 -19.00 -0.44
C ILE A 118 -8.57 -19.72 -0.94
N SER A 119 -8.68 -21.00 -1.31
CA SER A 119 -7.57 -21.78 -1.87
C SER A 119 -7.09 -21.19 -3.20
N GLU A 120 -8.01 -20.73 -4.04
CA GLU A 120 -7.70 -20.04 -5.30
C GLU A 120 -6.93 -18.74 -5.08
N LEU A 121 -7.38 -17.86 -4.17
CA LEU A 121 -6.67 -16.62 -3.83
C LEU A 121 -5.28 -16.91 -3.26
N ALA A 122 -5.16 -17.84 -2.31
CA ALA A 122 -3.88 -18.24 -1.71
C ALA A 122 -2.91 -18.73 -2.78
N GLY A 123 -3.35 -19.66 -3.64
CA GLY A 123 -2.52 -20.20 -4.71
C GLY A 123 -2.10 -19.14 -5.73
N ARG A 124 -2.98 -18.18 -6.05
CA ARG A 124 -2.66 -17.07 -6.94
C ARG A 124 -1.61 -16.13 -6.37
N ILE A 125 -1.76 -15.74 -5.10
CA ILE A 125 -0.78 -14.92 -4.38
C ILE A 125 0.60 -15.59 -4.39
N MET A 126 0.67 -16.90 -4.08
CA MET A 126 1.92 -17.66 -4.10
C MET A 126 2.62 -17.69 -5.47
N ARG A 127 1.87 -17.55 -6.57
CA ARG A 127 2.41 -17.55 -7.95
C ARG A 127 2.65 -16.15 -8.51
N GLY A 128 2.30 -15.09 -7.77
CA GLY A 128 2.26 -13.72 -8.30
C GLY A 128 1.19 -13.52 -9.39
N ASP A 129 0.18 -14.39 -9.47
CA ASP A 129 -0.95 -14.26 -10.40
C ASP A 129 -2.01 -13.32 -9.81
N LEU A 130 -1.68 -12.03 -9.83
CA LEU A 130 -2.50 -10.98 -9.25
C LEU A 130 -3.72 -10.63 -10.09
N TYR A 131 -4.73 -10.03 -9.46
CA TYR A 131 -5.84 -9.44 -10.19
C TYR A 131 -5.38 -8.16 -10.88
N GLU A 132 -5.86 -7.92 -12.09
CA GLU A 132 -5.50 -6.73 -12.87
C GLU A 132 -6.35 -5.53 -12.43
N PRO A 133 -5.78 -4.31 -12.45
CA PRO A 133 -6.50 -3.10 -12.07
C PRO A 133 -7.50 -2.72 -13.17
N LEU A 134 -8.75 -2.51 -12.79
CA LEU A 134 -9.77 -1.84 -13.61
C LEU A 134 -9.65 -0.31 -13.46
N ALA A 135 -9.38 0.13 -12.23
CA ALA A 135 -9.15 1.53 -11.90
C ALA A 135 -8.40 1.65 -10.57
N LEU A 136 -7.56 2.67 -10.47
CA LEU A 136 -6.86 3.05 -9.24
C LEU A 136 -7.08 4.54 -8.99
N TRP A 137 -7.65 4.85 -7.84
CA TRP A 137 -8.01 6.22 -7.50
C TRP A 137 -7.49 6.63 -6.15
N ARG A 138 -7.53 7.94 -5.93
CA ARG A 138 -7.32 8.57 -4.63
C ARG A 138 -8.36 9.66 -4.38
N THR A 139 -8.69 9.85 -3.10
CA THR A 139 -9.57 10.92 -2.64
C THR A 139 -9.04 11.51 -1.32
N PRO A 140 -9.10 12.84 -1.12
CA PRO A 140 -8.72 13.46 0.14
C PRO A 140 -9.75 13.27 1.27
N ILE A 141 -10.92 12.68 0.98
CA ILE A 141 -12.05 12.56 1.91
C ILE A 141 -11.84 11.36 2.86
N VAL A 142 -10.91 11.51 3.80
CA VAL A 142 -10.48 10.45 4.73
C VAL A 142 -11.55 9.99 5.71
N GLU A 143 -12.55 10.83 5.97
CA GLU A 143 -13.67 10.53 6.87
C GLU A 143 -14.52 9.38 6.36
N LYS A 144 -14.56 9.17 5.03
CA LYS A 144 -15.32 8.10 4.38
C LYS A 144 -14.65 6.73 4.48
N TYR A 145 -13.36 6.66 4.83
CA TYR A 145 -12.61 5.40 4.88
C TYR A 145 -13.33 4.30 5.70
N LYS A 146 -13.87 4.64 6.87
CA LYS A 146 -14.54 3.67 7.74
C LYS A 146 -15.77 3.07 7.10
N ASP A 147 -16.50 3.83 6.29
CA ASP A 147 -17.67 3.33 5.58
C ASP A 147 -17.25 2.48 4.38
N LEU A 148 -16.30 2.96 3.58
CA LEU A 148 -15.78 2.26 2.41
C LEU A 148 -15.10 0.93 2.77
N ALA A 149 -14.50 0.83 3.96
CA ALA A 149 -13.82 -0.37 4.45
C ALA A 149 -14.78 -1.43 5.03
N LYS A 150 -16.08 -1.15 5.21
CA LYS A 150 -17.05 -2.12 5.73
C LYS A 150 -17.23 -3.26 4.74
N ALA A 151 -17.29 -4.49 5.25
CA ALA A 151 -17.48 -5.69 4.43
C ALA A 151 -18.75 -5.63 3.58
N GLU A 152 -19.86 -5.09 4.11
CA GLU A 152 -21.12 -4.93 3.37
C GLU A 152 -20.96 -4.00 2.17
N TYR A 153 -20.29 -2.87 2.36
CA TYR A 153 -20.03 -1.89 1.31
C TYR A 153 -19.11 -2.45 0.22
N LYS A 154 -18.03 -3.15 0.61
CA LYS A 154 -17.15 -3.85 -0.33
C LYS A 154 -17.94 -4.84 -1.20
N ARG A 155 -18.82 -5.65 -0.59
CA ARG A 155 -19.66 -6.61 -1.32
C ARG A 155 -20.61 -5.93 -2.29
N GLU A 156 -21.23 -4.82 -1.90
CA GLU A 156 -22.08 -4.03 -2.79
C GLU A 156 -21.29 -3.55 -4.02
N MET A 157 -20.10 -3.00 -3.81
CA MET A 157 -19.22 -2.56 -4.89
C MET A 157 -18.78 -3.72 -5.79
N GLU A 158 -18.40 -4.86 -5.22
CA GLU A 158 -18.04 -6.06 -5.98
C GLU A 158 -19.22 -6.61 -6.80
N GLN A 159 -20.46 -6.49 -6.30
CA GLN A 159 -21.66 -6.86 -7.06
C GLN A 159 -21.89 -5.92 -8.25
N LEU A 160 -21.67 -4.62 -8.09
CA LEU A 160 -21.75 -3.65 -9.20
C LEU A 160 -20.72 -3.98 -10.29
N ILE A 161 -19.48 -4.29 -9.90
CA ILE A 161 -18.43 -4.70 -10.86
C ILE A 161 -18.80 -6.03 -11.53
N GLY A 162 -19.26 -7.00 -10.73
CA GLY A 162 -19.61 -8.34 -11.19
C GLY A 162 -20.78 -8.39 -12.18
N ALA A 163 -21.73 -7.45 -12.08
CA ALA A 163 -22.87 -7.36 -13.00
C ALA A 163 -22.44 -7.16 -14.46
N ASP A 164 -21.38 -6.39 -14.69
CA ASP A 164 -20.84 -6.14 -16.03
C ASP A 164 -19.79 -7.17 -16.46
N LEU A 165 -18.90 -7.59 -15.55
CA LEU A 165 -17.71 -8.36 -15.91
C LEU A 165 -17.87 -9.88 -15.81
N ARG A 166 -18.81 -10.37 -14.99
CA ARG A 166 -19.04 -11.82 -14.74
C ARG A 166 -17.77 -12.59 -14.34
N THR A 167 -16.81 -11.90 -13.72
CA THR A 167 -15.54 -12.46 -13.23
C THR A 167 -15.36 -12.05 -11.76
N PRO A 168 -14.62 -12.83 -10.95
CA PRO A 168 -14.25 -12.39 -9.60
C PRO A 168 -13.59 -11.02 -9.63
N SER A 169 -14.06 -10.13 -8.77
CA SER A 169 -13.55 -8.78 -8.61
C SER A 169 -13.38 -8.44 -7.14
N ILE A 170 -12.55 -7.43 -6.87
CA ILE A 170 -12.26 -6.94 -5.53
C ILE A 170 -12.34 -5.42 -5.53
N PHE A 171 -13.10 -4.89 -4.57
CA PHE A 171 -13.07 -3.48 -4.19
C PHE A 171 -12.24 -3.35 -2.91
N HIS A 172 -11.15 -2.58 -2.97
CA HIS A 172 -10.26 -2.41 -1.82
C HIS A 172 -9.93 -0.94 -1.58
N VAL A 173 -9.83 -0.57 -0.30
CA VAL A 173 -9.46 0.80 0.11
C VAL A 173 -8.34 0.77 1.14
N ILE A 174 -7.39 1.70 0.98
CA ILE A 174 -6.28 1.89 1.91
C ILE A 174 -6.32 3.33 2.42
N LEU A 175 -6.31 3.49 3.73
CA LEU A 175 -6.08 4.80 4.35
C LEU A 175 -4.58 5.08 4.38
N ASP A 176 -4.16 6.12 3.68
CA ASP A 176 -2.92 6.82 3.96
C ASP A 176 -3.20 7.91 5.00
N ASN A 177 -2.72 7.70 6.22
CA ASN A 177 -2.69 8.69 7.28
C ASN A 177 -1.27 8.75 7.81
N ARG A 178 -0.48 9.64 7.22
CA ARG A 178 0.93 9.86 7.52
C ARG A 178 1.86 8.70 7.15
N LYS A 179 1.46 7.82 6.23
CA LYS A 179 2.32 6.71 5.75
C LYS A 179 3.29 7.22 4.70
N VAL A 180 2.81 7.82 3.61
CA VAL A 180 3.69 8.35 2.55
C VAL A 180 4.58 9.48 3.08
N CYS A 181 3.96 10.51 3.65
CA CYS A 181 4.67 11.63 4.26
C CYS A 181 4.20 11.82 5.70
N ARG A 182 5.13 11.98 6.63
CA ARG A 182 4.86 12.26 8.04
C ARG A 182 5.64 13.49 8.44
N GLU A 183 4.95 14.49 8.97
CA GLU A 183 5.61 15.63 9.55
C GLU A 183 6.44 15.18 10.76
N VAL A 184 7.69 15.64 10.81
CA VAL A 184 8.58 15.42 11.94
C VAL A 184 8.97 16.78 12.49
N ALA A 185 8.65 17.02 13.77
CA ALA A 185 9.10 18.19 14.49
C ALA A 185 10.30 17.82 15.37
N LEU A 186 11.41 18.57 15.25
CA LEU A 186 12.63 18.37 16.03
C LEU A 186 13.14 19.72 16.55
N PHE A 187 13.64 19.71 17.79
CA PHE A 187 14.35 20.88 18.32
C PHE A 187 15.78 20.92 17.80
N ASN A 188 16.17 22.02 17.16
CA ASN A 188 17.55 22.25 16.78
C ASN A 188 18.33 22.78 17.98
N ARG A 189 19.27 21.99 18.50
CA ARG A 189 20.07 22.40 19.66
C ARG A 189 21.09 23.50 19.35
N ASP A 190 21.48 23.67 18.09
CA ASP A 190 22.47 24.67 17.68
C ASP A 190 21.80 26.04 17.44
N SER A 191 20.65 26.08 16.78
CA SER A 191 19.89 27.33 16.54
C SER A 191 18.87 27.65 17.64
N ARG A 192 18.62 26.73 18.57
CA ARG A 192 17.61 26.83 19.64
C ARG A 192 16.19 27.10 19.12
N SER A 193 15.83 26.48 18.00
CA SER A 193 14.52 26.62 17.38
C SER A 193 13.91 25.27 17.01
N THR A 194 12.57 25.19 17.01
CA THR A 194 11.87 24.00 16.52
C THR A 194 11.79 24.05 15.00
N MET A 195 12.13 22.94 14.36
CA MET A 195 12.08 22.77 12.91
C MET A 195 11.04 21.71 12.55
N HIS A 196 10.32 21.95 11.45
CA HIS A 196 9.32 21.06 10.91
C HIS A 196 9.78 20.53 9.57
N PHE A 197 9.76 19.20 9.43
CA PHE A 197 10.22 18.50 8.25
C PHE A 197 9.03 17.80 7.58
N GLY A 198 8.81 18.08 6.30
CA GLY A 198 7.76 17.44 5.50
C GLY A 198 6.35 17.95 5.83
N ARG A 199 5.34 17.21 5.35
CA ARG A 199 3.92 17.45 5.62
C ARG A 199 3.23 16.10 5.75
N ASP A 200 2.20 16.02 6.57
CA ASP A 200 1.40 14.80 6.68
C ASP A 200 0.65 14.51 5.38
N SER A 201 0.78 13.28 4.87
CA SER A 201 -0.09 12.76 3.81
C SER A 201 -1.41 12.26 4.41
N ARG A 202 -2.52 12.53 3.72
CA ARG A 202 -3.87 12.17 4.14
C ARG A 202 -4.77 11.96 2.94
N GLU A 203 -5.00 10.70 2.60
CA GLU A 203 -5.87 10.31 1.49
C GLU A 203 -6.40 8.88 1.67
N VAL A 204 -7.46 8.56 0.95
CA VAL A 204 -7.94 7.19 0.77
C VAL A 204 -7.61 6.77 -0.66
N LEU A 205 -6.86 5.69 -0.77
CA LEU A 205 -6.60 5.02 -2.02
C LEU A 205 -7.71 4.01 -2.27
N ILE A 206 -8.22 3.93 -3.49
CA ILE A 206 -9.32 3.07 -3.90
C ILE A 206 -8.86 2.25 -5.09
N GLY A 207 -8.92 0.92 -4.97
CA GLY A 207 -8.53 0.00 -6.02
C GLY A 207 -9.69 -0.88 -6.44
N LEU A 208 -9.92 -0.96 -7.75
CA LEU A 208 -10.86 -1.88 -8.38
C LEU A 208 -10.06 -2.91 -9.15
N PHE A 209 -10.19 -4.18 -8.79
CA PHE A 209 -9.41 -5.26 -9.39
C PHE A 209 -10.32 -6.35 -9.92
N ALA A 210 -9.91 -6.99 -11.01
CA ALA A 210 -10.61 -8.14 -11.58
C ALA A 210 -9.63 -9.28 -11.87
N SER A 211 -10.10 -10.51 -11.71
CA SER A 211 -9.36 -11.68 -12.19
C SER A 211 -9.15 -11.54 -13.69
N ARG A 212 -7.89 -11.64 -14.13
CA ARG A 212 -7.49 -11.65 -15.56
C ARG A 212 -8.50 -12.44 -16.38
N SER A 213 -9.12 -11.73 -17.31
CA SER A 213 -10.01 -12.29 -18.31
C SER A 213 -9.95 -11.34 -19.49
N ASP A 214 -10.13 -11.85 -20.71
CA ASP A 214 -10.21 -11.04 -21.93
C ASP A 214 -11.51 -10.21 -21.91
N LEU A 215 -11.58 -9.25 -20.96
CA LEU A 215 -12.75 -8.46 -20.65
C LEU A 215 -12.94 -7.41 -21.73
N SER A 216 -14.16 -7.31 -22.25
CA SER A 216 -14.51 -6.23 -23.17
C SER A 216 -14.23 -4.87 -22.54
N ALA A 217 -13.48 -4.01 -23.24
CA ALA A 217 -13.25 -2.62 -22.82
C ALA A 217 -14.56 -1.86 -22.52
N SER A 218 -15.66 -2.20 -23.20
CA SER A 218 -16.98 -1.63 -22.93
C SER A 218 -17.54 -2.07 -21.57
N ALA A 219 -17.33 -3.33 -21.18
CA ALA A 219 -17.79 -3.86 -19.90
C ALA A 219 -16.94 -3.31 -18.74
N GLN A 220 -15.63 -3.23 -18.93
CA GLN A 220 -14.73 -2.58 -17.96
C GLN A 220 -15.13 -1.13 -17.70
N ARG A 221 -15.39 -0.36 -18.77
CA ARG A 221 -15.83 1.04 -18.63
C ARG A 221 -17.13 1.18 -17.86
N ARG A 222 -18.16 0.37 -18.17
CA ARG A 222 -19.45 0.42 -17.45
C ARG A 222 -19.32 0.04 -15.98
N ALA A 223 -18.50 -0.97 -15.67
CA ALA A 223 -18.24 -1.38 -14.30
C ALA A 223 -17.60 -0.24 -13.49
N VAL A 224 -16.56 0.37 -14.06
CA VAL A 224 -15.83 1.49 -13.44
C VAL A 224 -16.73 2.72 -13.27
N GLU A 225 -17.53 3.06 -14.29
CA GLU A 225 -18.48 4.18 -14.23
C GLU A 225 -19.57 3.96 -13.17
N SER A 226 -20.08 2.73 -13.04
CA SER A 226 -21.10 2.38 -12.03
C SER A 226 -20.57 2.54 -10.61
N VAL A 227 -19.35 2.05 -10.35
CA VAL A 227 -18.70 2.22 -9.04
C VAL A 227 -18.41 3.69 -8.76
N ARG A 228 -17.89 4.44 -9.74
CA ARG A 228 -17.62 5.87 -9.59
C ARG A 228 -18.91 6.64 -9.29
N ALA A 229 -20.01 6.35 -9.99
CA ALA A 229 -21.30 6.98 -9.76
C ALA A 229 -21.82 6.71 -8.34
N LYS A 230 -21.68 5.47 -7.84
CA LYS A 230 -22.04 5.11 -6.47
C LYS A 230 -21.19 5.85 -5.43
N LEU A 231 -19.87 5.87 -5.61
CA LEU A 231 -18.96 6.61 -4.73
C LEU A 231 -19.32 8.10 -4.65
N THR A 232 -19.60 8.73 -5.79
CA THR A 232 -20.05 10.13 -5.82
C THR A 232 -21.39 10.32 -5.09
N ALA A 233 -22.36 9.42 -5.31
CA ALA A 233 -23.65 9.47 -4.62
C ALA A 233 -23.52 9.33 -3.10
N ASP A 234 -22.51 8.59 -2.63
CA ASP A 234 -22.21 8.40 -1.21
C ASP A 234 -21.33 9.52 -0.62
N GLY A 235 -21.06 10.58 -1.39
CA GLY A 235 -20.31 11.75 -0.95
C GLY A 235 -18.79 11.62 -1.07
N VAL A 236 -18.30 10.78 -1.99
CA VAL A 236 -16.90 10.73 -2.42
C VAL A 236 -16.80 11.37 -3.81
N ASP A 237 -17.04 12.68 -3.88
CA ASP A 237 -17.13 13.43 -5.15
C ASP A 237 -15.77 13.89 -5.70
N THR A 238 -14.75 13.94 -4.85
CA THR A 238 -13.40 14.37 -5.20
C THR A 238 -12.51 13.15 -5.40
N ILE A 239 -12.59 12.55 -6.59
CA ILE A 239 -11.82 11.35 -6.99
C ILE A 239 -10.88 11.69 -8.14
N SER A 240 -9.60 11.39 -7.98
CA SER A 240 -8.58 11.51 -9.03
C SER A 240 -7.89 10.17 -9.29
N GLU A 241 -7.31 10.01 -10.48
CA GLU A 241 -6.50 8.83 -10.80
C GLU A 241 -5.25 8.76 -9.89
N LEU A 242 -4.87 7.54 -9.54
CA LEU A 242 -3.66 7.24 -8.80
C LEU A 242 -2.57 6.82 -9.78
N ASP A 243 -1.47 7.57 -9.78
CA ASP A 243 -0.33 7.31 -10.66
C ASP A 243 0.48 6.12 -10.14
N ASP A 244 0.82 5.19 -11.03
CA ASP A 244 1.70 4.07 -10.73
C ASP A 244 3.17 4.53 -10.74
N PRO A 245 3.89 4.45 -9.61
CA PRO A 245 5.26 4.94 -9.49
C PRO A 245 6.31 4.10 -10.24
N LEU A 246 5.92 2.95 -10.81
CA LEU A 246 6.75 2.08 -11.65
C LEU A 246 6.41 2.18 -13.14
N GLN A 247 5.35 2.91 -13.52
CA GLN A 247 5.11 3.31 -14.91
C GLN A 247 6.09 4.40 -15.33
N GLU A 248 7.37 4.08 -15.44
CA GLU A 248 8.25 4.90 -16.27
C GLU A 248 7.83 4.75 -17.73
N SER A 249 7.74 5.88 -18.44
CA SER A 249 7.52 5.94 -19.88
C SER A 249 8.40 4.91 -20.56
N VAL A 250 7.78 3.98 -21.30
CA VAL A 250 8.47 3.05 -22.19
C VAL A 250 9.09 3.85 -23.36
N THR A 251 10.11 4.65 -23.08
CA THR A 251 11.22 4.84 -24.01
C THR A 251 12.20 3.74 -23.67
N ALA A 252 11.94 2.58 -24.27
CA ALA A 252 12.83 1.45 -24.31
C ALA A 252 14.17 1.86 -24.93
N THR A 253 15.11 2.32 -24.11
CA THR A 253 16.51 2.37 -24.51
C THR A 253 17.41 2.07 -23.32
N ALA A 254 18.16 0.96 -23.46
CA ALA A 254 19.38 0.62 -22.74
C ALA A 254 19.28 0.16 -21.27
N GLN A 255 18.88 -1.10 -21.06
CA GLN A 255 19.43 -1.92 -19.96
C GLN A 255 19.91 -3.32 -20.38
N LEU A 256 19.81 -3.70 -21.66
CA LEU A 256 20.34 -4.98 -22.17
C LEU A 256 21.75 -4.90 -22.80
N ALA A 257 22.45 -3.76 -22.70
CA ALA A 257 23.81 -3.62 -23.24
C ALA A 257 24.94 -3.91 -22.22
N LEU A 258 24.62 -4.45 -21.03
CA LEU A 258 25.62 -4.77 -20.00
C LEU A 258 26.03 -6.26 -19.96
N PHE A 259 25.54 -7.08 -20.90
CA PHE A 259 25.90 -8.51 -20.99
C PHE A 259 26.20 -9.00 -22.42
N SER A 260 26.60 -8.10 -23.32
CA SER A 260 27.12 -8.46 -24.66
C SER A 260 28.56 -8.04 -24.83
#